data_AF-A0A4Y9S4H2-F1
#
_entry.id   AF-A0A4Y9S4H2-F1
#
_cell.length_a   1.000
_cell.length_b   1.000
_cell.length_c   1.000
_cell.angle_alpha   90.00
_cell.angle_beta   90.00
_cell.angle_gamma   90.00
#
_symmetry.space_group_name_H-M   'P 1'
#
loop_
_entity.id
_entity.type
_entity.pdbx_description
1 polymer ?
#
loop_
_entity_poly.entity_id
_entity_poly.type
_entity_poly.pdbx_seq_one_letter_code
_entity_poly.pdbx_strand_id
1 'polypeptide(L)'
;MADLIVSHRLPEPAGASAQGAAWQQLLRWHESGLQLSFVYMRSKGGLMQTGEGTLAQLNLDTVTIEAGPSRLLIVLHDASYEAGPQLFFTPNLLSRFHVNGVAVRLANHDWLFLSDESLPALGMENLTRRIEP
;
A
#
# COMPACT_ATOMS: atom_id res chain seq x y z
N MET A 1 -15.27 -43.56 -14.92
CA MET A 1 -14.72 -43.01 -13.67
C MET A 1 -13.65 -42.02 -14.07
N ALA A 2 -14.03 -40.76 -14.26
CA ALA A 2 -13.12 -39.70 -14.67
C ALA A 2 -12.70 -38.94 -13.41
N ASP A 3 -11.39 -38.94 -13.16
CA ASP A 3 -10.76 -38.21 -12.07
C ASP A 3 -11.14 -36.73 -12.14
N LEU A 4 -11.63 -36.25 -11.01
CA LEU A 4 -11.94 -34.86 -10.76
C LEU A 4 -10.61 -34.09 -10.79
N ILE A 5 -10.24 -33.52 -11.94
CA ILE A 5 -9.25 -32.45 -11.97
C ILE A 5 -9.87 -31.33 -11.14
N VAL A 6 -9.41 -31.20 -9.89
CA VAL A 6 -9.60 -30.00 -9.07
C VAL A 6 -8.87 -28.90 -9.82
N SER A 7 -9.59 -28.31 -10.77
CA SER A 7 -9.16 -27.13 -11.49
C SER A 7 -9.03 -26.04 -10.42
N HIS A 8 -7.78 -25.66 -10.14
CA HIS A 8 -7.35 -24.51 -9.35
C HIS A 8 -7.85 -23.21 -10.04
N ARG A 9 -9.17 -23.08 -10.23
CA ARG A 9 -9.79 -21.98 -10.96
C ARG A 9 -9.69 -20.73 -10.11
N LEU A 10 -8.81 -19.83 -10.53
CA LEU A 10 -8.98 -18.39 -10.38
C LEU A 10 -10.39 -17.96 -10.81
N PRO A 11 -11.04 -17.10 -10.00
CA PRO A 11 -11.70 -15.90 -10.52
C PRO A 11 -11.36 -14.68 -9.62
N GLU A 12 -11.09 -13.46 -10.05
CA GLU A 12 -11.16 -12.76 -11.33
C GLU A 12 -10.48 -11.38 -11.09
N PRO A 13 -9.56 -10.85 -11.93
CA PRO A 13 -9.19 -9.44 -11.88
C PRO A 13 -10.26 -8.59 -12.58
N ALA A 14 -11.52 -8.74 -12.18
CA ALA A 14 -12.63 -7.92 -12.66
C ALA A 14 -12.86 -6.80 -11.64
N GLY A 15 -12.85 -5.54 -12.12
CA GLY A 15 -12.99 -4.33 -11.32
C GLY A 15 -14.33 -4.13 -10.60
N ALA A 16 -15.06 -5.19 -10.28
CA ALA A 16 -16.32 -5.15 -9.53
C ALA A 16 -16.15 -5.39 -8.02
N SER A 17 -15.11 -6.09 -7.58
CA SER A 17 -14.80 -6.26 -6.15
C SER A 17 -13.88 -5.15 -5.65
N ALA A 18 -13.93 -4.81 -4.36
CA ALA A 18 -13.03 -3.82 -3.76
C ALA A 18 -11.55 -4.19 -3.95
N GLN A 19 -11.23 -5.49 -3.88
CA GLN A 19 -9.89 -6.02 -4.14
C GLN A 19 -9.48 -5.86 -5.61
N GLY A 20 -10.40 -6.13 -6.54
CA GLY A 20 -10.17 -5.92 -7.97
C GLY A 20 -9.95 -4.44 -8.31
N ALA A 21 -10.75 -3.54 -7.73
CA ALA A 21 -10.61 -2.10 -7.92
C ALA A 21 -9.25 -1.58 -7.39
N ALA A 22 -8.81 -2.07 -6.24
CA ALA A 22 -7.51 -1.74 -5.66
C ALA A 22 -6.35 -2.21 -6.54
N TRP A 23 -6.40 -3.46 -7.02
CA TRP A 23 -5.39 -3.99 -7.91
C TRP A 23 -5.30 -3.21 -9.22
N GLN A 24 -6.44 -2.86 -9.81
CA GLN A 24 -6.50 -2.04 -11.03
C GLN A 24 -5.91 -0.64 -10.81
N GLN A 25 -6.10 -0.04 -9.64
CA GLN A 25 -5.48 1.23 -9.29
C GLN A 25 -3.94 1.11 -9.19
N LEU A 26 -3.44 0.05 -8.55
CA LEU A 26 -2.00 -0.20 -8.47
C LEU A 26 -1.37 -0.39 -9.85
N LEU A 27 -2.03 -1.14 -10.74
CA LEU A 27 -1.60 -1.30 -12.14
C LEU A 27 -1.54 0.04 -12.87
N ARG A 28 -2.57 0.89 -12.75
CA ARG A 28 -2.57 2.23 -13.35
C ARG A 28 -1.42 3.09 -12.85
N TRP A 29 -1.15 3.07 -11.54
CA TRP A 29 -0.05 3.85 -10.97
C TRP A 29 1.33 3.32 -11.39
N HIS A 30 1.48 2.00 -11.51
CA HIS A 30 2.70 1.36 -12.05
C HIS A 30 2.94 1.74 -13.51
N GLU A 31 1.93 1.61 -14.37
CA GLU A 31 2.02 1.93 -15.81
C GLU A 31 2.30 3.41 -16.08
N SER A 32 1.75 4.30 -15.25
CA SER A 32 1.96 5.75 -15.37
C SER A 32 3.26 6.24 -14.74
N GLY A 33 3.95 5.41 -13.95
CA GLY A 33 5.15 5.81 -13.21
C GLY A 33 4.88 6.95 -12.22
N LEU A 34 3.66 7.03 -11.68
CA LEU A 34 3.25 8.11 -10.79
C LEU A 34 4.04 8.07 -9.49
N GLN A 35 4.46 9.25 -9.02
CA GLN A 35 5.06 9.39 -7.69
C GLN A 35 3.97 9.34 -6.63
N LEU A 36 4.07 8.36 -5.74
CA LEU A 36 3.10 8.07 -4.69
C LEU A 36 3.70 8.33 -3.32
N SER A 37 2.90 8.86 -2.41
CA SER A 37 3.18 8.75 -0.98
C SER A 37 2.93 7.32 -0.52
N PHE A 38 3.82 6.76 0.29
CA PHE A 38 3.65 5.44 0.87
C PHE A 38 3.89 5.41 2.37
N VAL A 39 3.20 4.48 3.04
CA VAL A 39 3.43 4.12 4.44
C VAL A 39 3.49 2.60 4.55
N TYR A 40 4.64 2.09 4.96
CA TYR A 40 4.81 0.70 5.35
C TYR A 40 4.90 0.60 6.86
N MET A 41 4.02 -0.20 7.47
CA MET A 41 3.91 -0.38 8.91
C MET A 41 4.02 -1.86 9.24
N ARG A 42 4.94 -2.18 10.15
CA ARG A 42 5.05 -3.54 10.69
C ARG A 42 3.98 -3.81 11.73
N SER A 43 3.45 -5.03 11.69
CA SER A 43 2.60 -5.56 12.75
C SER A 43 3.27 -5.41 14.12
N LYS A 44 2.45 -5.14 15.17
CA LYS A 44 2.88 -4.93 16.57
C LYS A 44 3.63 -3.61 16.85
N GLY A 45 3.45 -2.59 16.01
CA GLY A 45 3.94 -1.23 16.30
C GLY A 45 5.45 -1.06 16.13
N GLY A 46 6.07 -1.89 15.29
CA GLY A 46 7.47 -1.76 14.91
C GLY A 46 7.72 -0.62 13.92
N LEU A 47 8.89 -0.68 13.28
CA LEU A 47 9.36 0.28 12.27
C LEU A 47 8.26 0.69 11.27
N MET A 48 8.03 1.99 11.16
CA MET A 48 7.29 2.61 10.07
C MET A 48 8.30 3.15 9.07
N GLN A 49 8.18 2.77 7.80
CA GLN A 49 8.89 3.44 6.72
C GLN A 49 7.87 4.21 5.89
N THR A 50 8.08 5.51 5.78
CA THR A 50 7.21 6.40 4.98
C THR A 50 8.07 7.19 4.02
N GLY A 51 7.46 7.67 2.95
CA GLY A 51 8.15 8.51 1.98
C GLY A 51 7.37 8.62 0.69
N GLU A 52 8.06 9.05 -0.35
CA GLU A 52 7.54 9.14 -1.70
C GLU A 52 8.34 8.24 -2.63
N GLY A 53 7.66 7.61 -3.59
CA GLY A 53 8.31 6.74 -4.54
C GLY A 53 7.39 6.29 -5.66
N THR A 54 7.96 5.67 -6.68
CA THR A 54 7.22 5.11 -7.81
C THR A 54 7.14 3.60 -7.68
N LEU A 55 6.07 2.99 -8.19
CA LEU A 55 6.01 1.54 -8.35
C LEU A 55 6.91 1.18 -9.54
N ALA A 56 8.07 0.57 -9.28
CA ALA A 56 9.01 0.18 -10.34
C ALA A 56 8.67 -1.21 -10.90
N GLN A 57 8.22 -2.12 -10.04
CA GLN A 57 7.76 -3.46 -10.41
C GLN A 57 6.51 -3.80 -9.62
N LEU A 58 5.54 -4.42 -10.29
CA LEU A 58 4.30 -4.88 -9.68
C LEU A 58 3.88 -6.20 -10.33
N ASN A 59 3.70 -7.23 -9.51
CA ASN A 59 3.13 -8.51 -9.90
C ASN A 59 2.38 -9.12 -8.69
N LEU A 60 1.76 -10.29 -8.88
CA LEU A 60 0.94 -10.90 -7.85
C LEU A 60 1.70 -11.28 -6.57
N ASP A 61 3.03 -11.47 -6.66
CA ASP A 61 3.85 -11.95 -5.56
C ASP A 61 4.70 -10.85 -4.92
N THR A 62 4.94 -9.74 -5.62
CA THR A 62 5.86 -8.69 -5.19
C THR A 62 5.51 -7.32 -5.75
N VAL A 63 5.83 -6.28 -4.96
CA VAL A 63 5.91 -4.89 -5.41
C VAL A 63 7.25 -4.30 -5.02
N THR A 64 7.84 -3.53 -5.93
CA THR A 64 9.07 -2.77 -5.70
C THR A 64 8.74 -1.28 -5.77
N ILE A 65 9.08 -0.55 -4.70
CA ILE A 65 8.96 0.92 -4.63
C ILE A 65 10.35 1.52 -4.76
N GLU A 66 10.55 2.39 -5.75
CA GLU A 66 11.74 3.23 -5.89
C GLU A 66 11.53 4.56 -5.17
N ALA A 67 12.28 4.76 -4.08
CA ALA A 67 12.19 5.94 -3.22
C ALA A 67 13.55 6.66 -3.19
N GLY A 68 13.81 7.47 -4.22
CA GLY A 68 15.10 8.13 -4.41
C GLY A 68 16.25 7.11 -4.59
N PRO A 69 17.30 7.12 -3.74
CA PRO A 69 18.39 6.14 -3.84
C PRO A 69 18.03 4.77 -3.24
N SER A 70 16.87 4.64 -2.59
CA SER A 70 16.45 3.42 -1.90
C SER A 70 15.42 2.63 -2.71
N ARG A 71 15.43 1.31 -2.54
CA ARG A 71 14.42 0.41 -3.08
C ARG A 71 13.81 -0.41 -1.96
N LEU A 72 12.47 -0.41 -1.87
CA LEU A 72 11.75 -1.32 -1.01
C LEU A 72 11.18 -2.45 -1.86
N LEU A 73 11.50 -3.70 -1.52
CA LEU A 73 10.87 -4.88 -2.07
C LEU A 73 9.90 -5.46 -1.04
N ILE A 74 8.64 -5.62 -1.42
CA ILE A 74 7.56 -6.08 -0.54
C ILE A 74 6.94 -7.33 -1.16
N VAL A 75 6.81 -8.39 -0.36
CA VAL A 75 6.17 -9.64 -0.77
C VAL A 75 4.66 -9.52 -0.59
N LEU A 76 3.91 -9.79 -1.66
CA LEU A 76 2.46 -9.68 -1.78
C LEU A 76 1.73 -11.02 -1.73
N HIS A 77 2.45 -12.13 -1.56
CA HIS A 77 1.84 -13.45 -1.42
C HIS A 77 0.79 -13.45 -0.29
N ASP A 78 -0.41 -13.91 -0.60
CA ASP A 78 -1.61 -13.87 0.27
C ASP A 78 -2.00 -12.47 0.80
N ALA A 79 -1.61 -11.40 0.10
CA ALA A 79 -2.05 -10.05 0.44
C ALA A 79 -3.52 -9.79 0.06
N SER A 80 -4.19 -9.00 0.89
CA SER A 80 -5.51 -8.45 0.60
C SER A 80 -5.43 -6.96 0.30
N TYR A 81 -6.27 -6.48 -0.62
CA TYR A 81 -6.21 -5.11 -1.14
C TYR A 81 -7.55 -4.42 -0.96
N GLU A 82 -7.51 -3.13 -0.62
CA GLU A 82 -8.68 -2.28 -0.45
C GLU A 82 -8.43 -0.92 -1.08
N ALA A 83 -9.34 -0.49 -1.97
CA ALA A 83 -9.33 0.84 -2.55
C ALA A 83 -10.28 1.74 -1.76
N GLY A 84 -9.89 2.99 -1.59
CA GLY A 84 -10.74 4.03 -1.03
C GLY A 84 -10.09 4.80 0.11
N PRO A 85 -10.87 5.66 0.78
CA PRO A 85 -10.38 6.51 1.85
C PRO A 85 -9.96 5.70 3.08
N GLN A 86 -8.70 5.84 3.49
CA GLN A 86 -8.16 5.29 4.74
C GLN A 86 -8.09 6.37 5.81
N LEU A 87 -8.43 6.00 7.05
CA LEU A 87 -8.46 6.93 8.18
C LEU A 87 -7.07 7.06 8.81
N PHE A 88 -6.54 8.29 8.82
CA PHE A 88 -5.32 8.66 9.52
C PHE A 88 -5.63 9.58 10.70
N PHE A 89 -4.82 9.46 11.75
CA PHE A 89 -4.88 10.33 12.91
C PHE A 89 -3.69 11.29 12.90
N THR A 90 -3.90 12.51 13.38
CA THR A 90 -2.78 13.40 13.69
C THR A 90 -1.96 12.83 14.85
N PRO A 91 -0.66 13.18 14.95
CA PRO A 91 0.19 12.62 16.00
C PRO A 91 -0.30 12.87 17.44
N ASN A 92 -1.05 13.95 17.65
CA ASN A 92 -1.65 14.28 18.95
C ASN A 92 -3.00 13.60 19.20
N LEU A 93 -3.50 12.82 18.24
CA LEU A 93 -4.79 12.12 18.26
C LEU A 93 -6.02 13.03 18.42
N LEU A 94 -5.87 14.35 18.26
CA LEU A 94 -6.96 15.32 18.43
C LEU A 94 -7.82 15.45 17.17
N SER A 95 -7.30 15.00 16.03
CA SER A 95 -8.01 15.06 14.76
C SER A 95 -7.73 13.84 13.89
N ARG A 96 -8.60 13.62 12.92
CA ARG A 96 -8.54 12.54 11.95
C ARG A 96 -8.88 13.06 10.57
N PHE A 97 -8.29 12.46 9.55
CA PHE A 97 -8.52 12.80 8.16
C PHE A 97 -8.54 11.52 7.33
N HIS A 98 -9.27 11.56 6.23
CA HIS A 98 -9.29 10.46 5.27
C HIS A 98 -8.34 10.78 4.13
N VAL A 99 -7.59 9.78 3.68
CA VAL A 99 -6.69 9.87 2.54
C VAL A 99 -7.11 8.82 1.53
N ASN A 100 -7.39 9.21 0.30
CA ASN A 100 -7.72 8.23 -0.74
C ASN A 100 -6.47 7.45 -1.11
N GLY A 101 -6.59 6.14 -1.25
CA GLY A 101 -5.47 5.35 -1.69
C GLY A 101 -5.79 3.87 -1.82
N VAL A 102 -4.73 3.08 -1.87
CA VAL A 102 -4.78 1.63 -1.82
C VAL A 102 -4.11 1.15 -0.55
N ALA A 103 -4.87 0.46 0.29
CA ALA A 103 -4.34 -0.30 1.41
C ALA A 103 -4.06 -1.74 0.97
N VAL A 104 -2.90 -2.24 1.36
CA VAL A 104 -2.43 -3.59 1.12
C VAL A 104 -2.07 -4.19 2.47
N ARG A 105 -2.87 -5.17 2.90
CA ARG A 105 -2.60 -5.94 4.11
C ARG A 105 -1.88 -7.21 3.72
N LEU A 106 -0.67 -7.37 4.23
CA LEU A 106 0.22 -8.49 3.93
C LEU A 106 -0.13 -9.71 4.79
N ALA A 107 0.29 -10.90 4.34
CA ALA A 107 0.04 -12.16 5.05
C ALA A 107 0.64 -12.17 6.47
N ASN A 108 1.77 -11.51 6.68
CA ASN A 108 2.42 -11.35 7.98
C ASN A 108 1.77 -10.27 8.87
N HIS A 109 0.62 -9.74 8.46
CA HIS A 109 -0.14 -8.66 9.10
C HIS A 109 0.53 -7.29 9.10
N ASP A 110 1.60 -7.11 8.33
CA ASP A 110 2.10 -5.78 8.02
C ASP A 110 1.15 -5.08 7.04
N TRP A 111 1.27 -3.77 6.97
CA TRP A 111 0.43 -2.91 6.14
C TRP A 111 1.30 -2.07 5.23
N LEU A 112 0.91 -1.97 3.96
CA LEU A 112 1.40 -0.98 3.02
C LEU A 112 0.20 -0.12 2.60
N PHE A 113 0.34 1.19 2.68
CA PHE A 113 -0.62 2.14 2.13
C PHE A 113 0.08 2.98 1.05
N LEU A 114 -0.62 3.21 -0.07
CA LEU A 114 -0.16 3.96 -1.22
C LEU A 114 -1.22 5.01 -1.60
N SER A 115 -0.79 6.23 -1.85
CA SER A 115 -1.66 7.36 -2.19
C SER A 115 -1.02 8.25 -3.26
N ASP A 116 -1.81 8.70 -4.22
CA ASP A 116 -1.43 9.75 -5.18
C ASP A 116 -1.69 11.16 -4.64
N GLU A 117 -2.46 11.28 -3.56
CA GLU A 117 -2.52 12.51 -2.77
C GLU A 117 -1.22 12.65 -2.00
N SER A 118 -0.55 13.80 -2.17
CA SER A 118 0.50 14.23 -1.24
C SER A 118 -0.14 14.31 0.15
N LEU A 119 0.34 13.51 1.10
CA LEU A 119 -0.14 13.59 2.48
C LEU A 119 -0.02 15.05 2.94
N PRO A 120 -1.10 15.68 3.45
CA PRO A 120 -1.05 17.07 3.85
C PRO A 120 0.06 17.25 4.88
N ALA A 121 0.89 18.29 4.70
CA ALA A 121 2.01 18.60 5.60
C ALA A 121 1.58 18.69 7.08
N LEU A 122 0.30 18.99 7.31
CA LEU A 122 -0.39 18.96 8.60
C LEU A 122 -0.39 17.55 9.23
N GLY A 123 0.69 17.25 9.95
CA GLY A 123 0.91 16.00 10.68
C GLY A 123 2.36 15.53 10.63
N MET A 124 3.09 15.89 9.57
CA MET A 124 4.51 15.53 9.37
C MET A 124 5.48 16.50 10.09
N GLU A 125 5.06 17.75 10.30
CA GLU A 125 5.90 18.82 10.88
C GLU A 125 6.40 18.49 12.31
N ASN A 126 5.68 17.62 13.02
CA ASN A 126 6.02 17.22 14.39
C ASN A 126 6.85 15.92 14.48
N LEU A 127 7.02 15.19 13.37
CA LEU A 127 7.87 13.98 13.35
C LEU A 127 9.33 14.36 13.10
N THR A 128 9.60 15.34 12.23
CA THR A 128 10.96 15.80 11.92
C THR A 128 11.64 16.47 13.12
N ARG A 129 10.87 17.15 13.98
CA ARG A 129 11.41 17.84 15.17
C ARG A 129 11.84 16.94 16.33
N ARG A 130 11.56 15.63 16.28
CA ARG A 130 11.90 14.67 17.35
C ARG A 130 13.12 13.79 17.04
N ILE A 131 13.74 13.95 15.86
CA ILE A 131 14.91 13.17 15.44
C ILE A 131 16.18 14.04 15.41
N GLU A 132 16.12 15.30 15.85
CA GLU A 132 17.32 16.07 16.18
C GLU A 132 17.67 15.85 17.66
N PRO A 133 18.93 15.49 17.99
CA PRO A 133 19.38 15.18 19.35
C PRO A 133 19.38 16.37 20.30
#